data_AF-A0A1H9VA62-F1
#
_entry.id   AF-A0A1H9VA62-F1
#
_cell.length_a   1.000
_cell.length_b   1.000
_cell.length_c   1.000
_cell.angle_alpha   90.00
_cell.angle_beta   90.00
_cell.angle_gamma   90.00
#
_symmetry.space_group_name_H-M   'P 1'
#
loop_
_entity.id
_entity.type
_entity.pdbx_description
1 polymer ?
#
loop_
_entity_poly.entity_id
_entity_poly.type
_entity_poly.pdbx_seq_one_letter_code
_entity_poly.pdbx_strand_id
1 'polypeptide(L)'
;MGKKAFHLYNMIILIVLLSFNALALFGAGMSEGGIYSYMWFGVWVSFAAWLIFYIIQFLRPNKIWRISWFVIMVIFLYFWETGLGARVGQMVVG
;
A
#
# COMPACT_ATOMS: atom_id res chain seq x y z
N MET A 1 -18.50 0.67 13.03
CA MET A 1 -17.34 -0.22 13.29
C MET A 1 -16.67 0.28 14.55
N GLY A 2 -16.39 -0.59 15.52
CA GLY A 2 -15.73 -0.16 16.76
C GLY A 2 -14.34 0.40 16.49
N LYS A 3 -13.86 1.36 17.32
CA LYS A 3 -12.52 1.94 17.19
C LYS A 3 -11.41 0.88 17.22
N LYS A 4 -11.53 -0.13 18.10
CA LYS A 4 -10.58 -1.26 18.19
C LYS A 4 -10.51 -2.06 16.88
N ALA A 5 -11.65 -2.43 16.32
CA ALA A 5 -11.72 -3.14 15.05
C ALA A 5 -11.11 -2.31 13.91
N PHE A 6 -11.33 -0.98 13.90
CA PHE A 6 -10.74 -0.07 12.94
C PHE A 6 -9.21 -0.07 12.92
N HIS A 7 -8.58 0.02 14.08
CA HIS A 7 -7.13 -0.06 14.14
C HIS A 7 -6.62 -1.46 13.80
N LEU A 8 -7.33 -2.51 14.21
CA LEU A 8 -6.96 -3.89 13.92
C LEU A 8 -6.93 -4.17 12.40
N TYR A 9 -7.99 -3.81 11.67
CA TYR A 9 -8.01 -4.03 10.21
C TYR A 9 -6.92 -3.24 9.50
N ASN A 10 -6.63 -2.01 9.94
CA ASN A 10 -5.56 -1.22 9.35
C ASN A 10 -4.17 -1.76 9.67
N MET A 11 -3.95 -2.34 10.87
CA MET A 11 -2.72 -3.07 11.17
C MET A 11 -2.56 -4.31 10.29
N ILE A 12 -3.64 -5.08 10.07
CA ILE A 12 -3.60 -6.24 9.19
C ILE A 12 -3.17 -5.82 7.78
N ILE A 13 -3.77 -4.74 7.25
CA ILE A 13 -3.37 -4.20 5.94
C ILE A 13 -1.91 -3.75 5.94
N LEU A 14 -1.43 -3.10 7.00
CA LEU A 14 -0.03 -2.67 7.08
C LEU A 14 0.92 -3.87 7.03
N ILE A 15 0.62 -4.96 7.75
CA ILE A 15 1.43 -6.19 7.76
C ILE A 15 1.42 -6.86 6.38
N VAL A 16 0.26 -6.92 5.73
CA VAL A 16 0.12 -7.46 4.37
C VAL A 16 0.92 -6.61 3.38
N LEU A 17 0.82 -5.28 3.49
CA LEU A 17 1.56 -4.34 2.63
C LEU A 17 3.07 -4.51 2.80
N LEU A 18 3.55 -4.63 4.05
CA LEU A 18 4.96 -4.93 4.36
C LEU A 18 5.41 -6.24 3.70
N SER A 19 4.59 -7.28 3.81
CA SER A 19 4.89 -8.60 3.24
C SER A 19 4.94 -8.56 1.72
N PHE A 20 3.99 -7.89 1.07
CA PHE A 20 3.95 -7.77 -0.39
C PHE A 20 5.08 -6.92 -0.94
N ASN A 21 5.39 -5.78 -0.32
CA ASN A 21 6.53 -4.96 -0.75
C ASN A 21 7.86 -5.71 -0.58
N ALA A 22 8.03 -6.46 0.52
CA ALA A 22 9.21 -7.29 0.72
C ALA A 22 9.33 -8.39 -0.36
N LEU A 23 8.22 -9.07 -0.68
CA LEU A 23 8.19 -10.07 -1.75
C LEU A 23 8.46 -9.45 -3.13
N ALA A 24 7.92 -8.27 -3.41
CA ALA A 24 8.13 -7.55 -4.66
C ALA A 24 9.61 -7.16 -4.83
N LEU A 25 10.23 -6.59 -3.80
CA LEU A 25 11.66 -6.28 -3.79
C LEU A 25 12.54 -7.53 -3.91
N PHE A 26 12.16 -8.62 -3.23
CA PHE A 26 12.87 -9.89 -3.32
C PHE A 26 12.80 -10.48 -4.73
N GLY A 27 11.61 -10.54 -5.32
CA GLY A 27 11.41 -11.00 -6.69
C GLY A 27 12.17 -10.15 -7.71
N ALA A 28 12.14 -8.83 -7.54
CA ALA A 28 12.89 -7.91 -8.38
C ALA A 28 14.41 -8.10 -8.24
N GLY A 29 14.92 -8.24 -7.02
CA GLY A 29 16.33 -8.53 -6.75
C GLY A 29 16.81 -9.84 -7.38
N MET A 30 15.97 -10.88 -7.39
CA MET A 30 16.27 -12.14 -8.08
C MET A 30 16.19 -12.02 -9.61
N SER A 31 15.22 -11.27 -10.13
CA SER A 31 14.97 -11.18 -11.58
C SER A 31 15.90 -10.22 -12.31
N GLU A 32 16.19 -9.06 -11.73
CA GLU A 32 16.91 -7.96 -12.41
C GLU A 32 18.37 -7.81 -11.94
N GLY A 33 18.85 -8.75 -11.11
CA GLY A 33 20.22 -8.74 -10.59
C GLY A 33 20.49 -7.67 -9.53
N GLY A 34 19.45 -7.00 -9.04
CA GLY A 34 19.56 -5.95 -8.03
C GLY A 34 18.25 -5.22 -7.78
N ILE A 35 18.23 -4.37 -6.75
CA ILE A 35 17.09 -3.52 -6.42
C ILE A 35 17.43 -2.08 -6.82
N TYR A 36 16.75 -1.57 -7.84
CA TYR A 36 16.97 -0.21 -8.34
C TYR A 36 16.18 0.83 -7.55
N SER A 37 16.61 2.10 -7.63
CA SER A 37 15.99 3.23 -6.93
C SER A 37 14.49 3.41 -7.25
N TYR A 38 14.08 3.15 -8.50
CA TYR A 38 12.69 3.24 -8.92
C TYR A 38 11.77 2.20 -8.25
N MET A 39 12.32 1.06 -7.83
CA MET A 39 11.57 0.04 -7.10
C MET A 39 11.32 0.48 -5.66
N TRP A 40 12.32 1.09 -5.03
CA TRP A 40 12.18 1.71 -3.71
C TRP A 40 11.13 2.82 -3.72
N PHE A 41 11.06 3.62 -4.80
CA PHE A 41 10.02 4.62 -4.95
C PHE A 41 8.61 4.01 -4.85
N GLY A 42 8.37 2.89 -5.55
CA GLY A 42 7.11 2.16 -5.48
C GLY A 42 6.73 1.81 -4.04
N VAL A 43 7.69 1.27 -3.28
CA VAL A 43 7.52 0.88 -1.87
C VAL A 43 7.19 2.06 -0.96
N TRP A 44 7.95 3.16 -1.08
CA TRP A 44 7.71 4.35 -0.26
C TRP A 44 6.32 4.95 -0.51
N VAL A 45 5.89 4.98 -1.77
CA VAL A 45 4.56 5.47 -2.15
C VAL A 45 3.46 4.54 -1.62
N SER A 46 3.68 3.23 -1.57
CA SER A 46 2.73 2.28 -0.96
C SER A 46 2.41 2.67 0.50
N PHE A 47 3.45 2.95 1.30
CA PHE A 47 3.27 3.35 2.70
C PHE A 47 2.62 4.73 2.83
N ALA A 48 2.97 5.68 1.97
CA ALA A 48 2.34 7.00 1.94
C ALA A 48 0.85 6.89 1.61
N ALA A 49 0.49 6.10 0.59
CA ALA A 49 -0.90 5.85 0.21
C ALA A 49 -1.69 5.21 1.35
N TRP A 50 -1.12 4.18 2.00
CA TRP A 50 -1.73 3.56 3.17
C TRP A 50 -2.01 4.57 4.30
N LEU A 51 -1.03 5.42 4.62
CA LEU A 51 -1.18 6.44 5.66
C LEU A 51 -2.29 7.44 5.32
N ILE A 52 -2.37 7.86 4.06
CA ILE A 52 -3.43 8.75 3.57
C ILE A 52 -4.81 8.10 3.76
N PHE A 53 -4.97 6.85 3.32
CA PHE A 53 -6.24 6.14 3.48
C PHE A 53 -6.61 5.94 4.95
N TYR A 54 -5.64 5.62 5.81
CA TYR A 54 -5.85 5.52 7.25
C TYR A 54 -6.39 6.82 7.84
N ILE A 55 -5.78 7.97 7.50
CA ILE A 55 -6.23 9.29 7.95
C ILE A 55 -7.65 9.57 7.44
N ILE A 56 -7.92 9.35 6.15
CA ILE A 56 -9.23 9.60 5.55
C ILE A 56 -10.33 8.79 6.25
N GLN A 57 -10.08 7.50 6.52
CA GLN A 57 -11.03 6.66 7.25
C GLN A 57 -11.23 7.16 8.71
N PHE A 58 -10.20 7.75 9.33
CA PHE A 58 -10.27 8.28 10.68
C PHE A 58 -11.10 9.58 10.77
N LEU A 59 -11.10 10.42 9.73
CA LEU A 59 -11.77 11.74 9.71
C LEU A 59 -13.27 11.70 10.04
N ARG A 60 -13.98 10.60 9.72
CA ARG A 60 -15.39 10.46 10.10
C ARG A 60 -15.64 9.17 10.88
N PRO A 61 -16.45 9.23 11.97
CA PRO A 61 -16.83 8.04 12.73
C PRO A 61 -17.89 7.17 12.04
N ASN A 62 -18.45 7.63 10.91
CA ASN A 62 -19.50 6.91 10.19
C ASN A 62 -19.00 5.52 9.72
N LYS A 63 -19.76 4.47 10.04
CA LYS A 63 -19.44 3.08 9.66
C LYS A 63 -19.32 2.93 8.14
N ILE A 64 -20.25 3.53 7.38
CA ILE A 64 -20.30 3.42 5.92
C ILE A 64 -19.05 4.09 5.33
N TRP A 65 -18.71 5.30 5.80
CA TRP A 65 -17.51 6.02 5.38
C TRP A 65 -16.24 5.18 5.53
N ARG A 66 -16.03 4.60 6.71
CA ARG A 66 -14.84 3.78 7.00
C ARG A 66 -14.75 2.56 6.08
N ILE A 67 -15.88 1.89 5.85
CA ILE A 67 -15.91 0.70 5.00
C ILE A 67 -15.66 1.07 3.53
N SER A 68 -16.29 2.13 3.03
CA SER A 68 -16.08 2.59 1.65
C SER A 68 -14.61 2.92 1.39
N TRP A 69 -13.98 3.70 2.26
CA TRP A 69 -12.57 4.04 2.11
C TRP A 69 -11.62 2.87 2.36
N PHE A 70 -12.02 1.90 3.18
CA PHE A 70 -11.27 0.66 3.33
C PHE A 70 -11.28 -0.18 2.06
N VAL A 71 -12.44 -0.33 1.41
CA VAL A 71 -12.54 -1.05 0.13
C VAL A 71 -11.73 -0.34 -0.96
N ILE A 72 -11.83 0.99 -1.06
CA ILE A 72 -11.04 1.78 -2.01
C ILE A 72 -9.54 1.59 -1.77
N MET A 73 -9.10 1.63 -0.50
CA MET A 73 -7.71 1.39 -0.14
C MET A 73 -7.21 0.01 -0.58
N VAL A 74 -7.98 -1.05 -0.31
CA VAL A 74 -7.59 -2.42 -0.69
C VAL A 74 -7.46 -2.55 -2.20
N ILE A 75 -8.42 -2.02 -2.96
CA ILE A 75 -8.39 -2.06 -4.43
C ILE A 75 -7.17 -1.28 -4.96
N PHE A 76 -6.98 -0.06 -4.47
CA PHE A 76 -5.87 0.78 -4.90
C PHE A 76 -4.51 0.12 -4.62
N LEU A 77 -4.29 -0.36 -3.39
CA LEU A 77 -3.03 -1.01 -3.01
C LEU A 77 -2.82 -2.30 -3.78
N TYR A 78 -3.87 -3.08 -4.06
CA TYR A 78 -3.76 -4.27 -4.89
C TYR A 78 -3.21 -3.94 -6.29
N PHE A 79 -3.82 -2.97 -6.98
CA PHE A 79 -3.34 -2.55 -8.30
C PHE A 79 -1.92 -1.97 -8.24
N TRP A 80 -1.60 -1.22 -7.18
CA TRP A 80 -0.27 -0.65 -6.98
C TRP A 80 0.81 -1.73 -6.88
N GLU A 81 0.59 -2.75 -6.04
CA GLU A 81 1.54 -3.84 -5.78
C GLU A 81 1.66 -4.83 -6.95
N THR A 82 0.65 -4.96 -7.82
CA THR A 82 0.72 -5.87 -9.00
C THR A 82 1.62 -5.38 -10.14
N GLY A 83 2.38 -4.30 -9.93
CA GLY A 83 3.40 -3.81 -10.87
C GLY A 83 3.13 -2.41 -11.42
N LEU A 84 1.98 -1.80 -11.11
CA LEU A 84 1.71 -0.41 -11.47
C LEU A 84 2.69 0.53 -10.75
N GLY A 85 2.99 0.28 -9.47
CA GLY A 85 3.95 1.08 -8.72
C GLY A 85 5.36 1.04 -9.30
N ALA A 86 5.82 -0.12 -9.77
CA ALA A 86 7.11 -0.27 -10.42
C ALA A 86 7.18 0.51 -11.75
N ARG A 87 6.14 0.42 -12.58
CA ARG A 87 6.09 1.17 -13.85
C ARG A 87 6.03 2.67 -13.66
N VAL A 88 5.22 3.15 -12.71
CA VAL A 88 5.17 4.57 -12.36
C VAL A 88 6.52 5.02 -11.81
N GLY A 89 7.16 4.23 -10.96
CA GLY A 89 8.50 4.49 -10.46
C GLY A 89 9.53 4.64 -11.59
N GLN A 90 9.51 3.74 -12.58
CA GLN A 90 10.37 3.84 -13.75
C GLN A 90 10.12 5.12 -14.56
N MET A 91 8.86 5.54 -14.74
CA MET A 91 8.54 6.77 -15.48
C MET A 91 8.97 8.06 -14.76
N VAL A 92 9.02 8.04 -13.43
CA VAL A 92 9.27 9.24 -12.61
C VAL A 92 10.75 9.36 -12.21
N VAL A 93 11.41 8.23 -11.95
CA VAL A 93 12.77 8.17 -11.35
C VAL A 93 13.75 7.35 -12.19
N GLY A 94 13.28 6.58 -13.16
CA GLY A 94 14.10 5.82 -14.11
C GLY A 94 14.47 6.65 -15.34
#